data_AF-A0A7C6B1P5-F1
#
_entry.id   AF-A0A7C6B1P5-F1
#
_cell.length_a   1.000
_cell.length_b   1.000
_cell.length_c   1.000
_cell.angle_alpha   90.00
_cell.angle_beta   90.00
_cell.angle_gamma   90.00
#
_symmetry.space_group_name_H-M   'P 1'
#
loop_
_entity.id
_entity.type
_entity.pdbx_description
1 polymer ?
#
loop_
_entity_poly.entity_id
_entity_poly.type
_entity_poly.pdbx_seq_one_letter_code
_entity_poly.pdbx_strand_id
1 'polypeptide(L)'
;MNLRYRDVEQASLRIAERHHNDEFVIALSRLADIENKGTLPTLYRLYSLCAIYRLDIYEVMQWYGVNLSQLAEDAMSLQIERTHPVGFVADDHDEVPFPLA
;
A
#
# COMPACT_ATOMS: atom_id res chain seq x y z
N MET A 1 3.76 -16.65 11.12
CA MET A 1 2.31 -16.69 10.86
C MET A 1 2.07 -17.51 9.61
N ASN A 2 1.35 -18.63 9.67
CA ASN A 2 1.03 -19.44 8.48
C ASN A 2 -0.36 -19.08 7.96
N LEU A 3 -0.51 -17.85 7.43
CA LEU A 3 -1.73 -17.47 6.73
C LEU A 3 -1.78 -18.24 5.41
N ARG A 4 -2.86 -18.98 5.13
CA ARG A 4 -3.00 -19.70 3.86
C ARG A 4 -3.58 -18.75 2.82
N TYR A 5 -3.30 -19.01 1.55
CA TYR A 5 -3.84 -18.20 0.45
C TYR A 5 -5.37 -18.04 0.49
N ARG A 6 -6.10 -19.06 0.96
CA ARG A 6 -7.55 -19.00 1.12
C ARG A 6 -8.01 -18.01 2.20
N ASP A 7 -7.22 -17.83 3.26
CA ASP A 7 -7.54 -16.89 4.33
C ASP A 7 -7.43 -15.45 3.84
N VAL A 8 -6.44 -15.18 2.98
CA VAL A 8 -6.25 -13.87 2.33
C VAL A 8 -7.41 -13.56 1.38
N GLU A 9 -7.80 -14.52 0.54
CA GLU A 9 -8.93 -14.35 -0.39
C GLU A 9 -10.22 -14.04 0.38
N GLN A 10 -10.54 -14.80 1.44
CA GLN A 10 -11.72 -14.54 2.29
C GLN A 10 -11.65 -13.20 3.01
N ALA A 11 -10.48 -12.80 3.51
CA ALA A 11 -10.32 -11.50 4.15
C ALA A 11 -10.50 -10.35 3.16
N SER A 12 -9.97 -10.49 1.94
CA SER A 12 -10.15 -9.49 0.88
C SER A 12 -11.60 -9.33 0.44
N LEU A 13 -12.39 -10.42 0.43
CA LEU A 13 -13.83 -10.37 0.18
C LEU A 13 -14.57 -9.52 1.22
N ARG A 14 -14.24 -9.67 2.51
CA ARG A 14 -14.84 -8.84 3.57
C ARG A 14 -14.49 -7.35 3.44
N ILE A 15 -13.29 -7.04 2.95
CA ILE A 15 -12.88 -5.66 2.65
C ILE A 15 -13.70 -5.12 1.47
N ALA A 16 -13.79 -5.88 0.39
CA ALA A 16 -14.58 -5.51 -0.79
C ALA A 16 -16.05 -5.24 -0.45
N GLU A 17 -16.68 -6.10 0.36
CA GLU A 17 -18.05 -5.91 0.85
C GLU A 17 -18.19 -4.61 1.65
N ARG A 18 -17.25 -4.32 2.56
CA ARG A 18 -17.27 -3.08 3.37
C ARG A 18 -17.13 -1.83 2.51
N HIS A 19 -16.28 -1.87 1.50
CA HIS A 19 -16.04 -0.75 0.59
C HIS A 19 -17.02 -0.70 -0.59
N HIS A 20 -17.90 -1.69 -0.74
CA HIS A 20 -18.80 -1.86 -1.89
C HIS A 20 -18.04 -1.82 -3.23
N ASN A 21 -16.86 -2.44 -3.28
CA ASN A 21 -16.00 -2.46 -4.47
C ASN A 21 -15.21 -3.78 -4.57
N ASP A 22 -15.44 -4.54 -5.64
CA ASP A 22 -14.79 -5.83 -5.88
C ASP A 22 -13.31 -5.73 -6.26
N GLU A 23 -12.80 -4.53 -6.59
CA GLU A 23 -11.38 -4.33 -6.91
C GLU A 23 -10.44 -4.62 -5.71
N PHE A 24 -10.98 -4.60 -4.49
CA PHE A 24 -10.26 -4.99 -3.27
C PHE A 24 -10.02 -6.51 -3.18
N VAL A 25 -10.73 -7.33 -3.94
CA VAL A 25 -10.58 -8.79 -3.89
C VAL A 25 -9.23 -9.24 -4.46
N ILE A 26 -8.56 -10.15 -3.73
CA ILE A 26 -7.30 -10.78 -4.14
C ILE A 26 -7.56 -12.27 -4.35
N ALA A 27 -7.70 -12.67 -5.62
CA ALA A 27 -7.79 -14.08 -5.97
C ALA A 27 -6.47 -14.83 -5.68
N LEU A 28 -6.58 -16.13 -5.37
CA LEU A 28 -5.45 -16.99 -5.04
C LEU A 28 -4.28 -16.91 -6.04
N SER A 29 -4.58 -16.97 -7.34
CA SER A 29 -3.58 -16.90 -8.41
C SER A 29 -2.86 -15.56 -8.44
N ARG A 30 -3.61 -14.47 -8.21
CA ARG A 30 -3.06 -13.12 -8.19
C ARG A 30 -2.11 -12.93 -7.01
N LEU A 31 -2.45 -13.47 -5.84
CA LEU A 31 -1.58 -13.44 -4.67
C LEU A 31 -0.26 -14.18 -4.94
N ALA A 32 -0.33 -15.38 -5.54
CA ALA A 32 0.86 -16.13 -5.91
C ALA A 32 1.73 -15.39 -6.95
N ASP A 33 1.12 -14.72 -7.92
CA ASP A 33 1.83 -13.91 -8.92
C ASP A 33 2.50 -12.66 -8.30
N ILE A 34 1.88 -12.04 -7.30
CA ILE A 34 2.44 -10.90 -6.57
C ILE A 34 3.65 -11.37 -5.75
N GLU A 35 3.48 -12.43 -4.94
CA GLU A 35 4.53 -12.91 -4.03
C GLU A 35 5.73 -13.53 -4.75
N ASN A 36 5.50 -14.28 -5.84
CA ASN A 36 6.55 -15.09 -6.46
C ASN A 36 7.09 -14.53 -7.76
N LYS A 37 6.31 -13.71 -8.48
CA LYS A 37 6.69 -13.19 -9.80
C LYS A 37 6.90 -11.68 -9.81
N GLY A 38 6.75 -11.01 -8.65
CA GLY A 38 6.88 -9.56 -8.53
C GLY A 38 5.80 -8.80 -9.32
N THR A 39 4.62 -9.38 -9.49
CA THR A 39 3.51 -8.69 -10.16
C THR A 39 3.06 -7.50 -9.33
N LEU A 40 2.96 -6.32 -9.94
CA LEU A 40 2.49 -5.12 -9.25
C LEU A 40 1.01 -5.26 -8.85
N PRO A 41 0.65 -5.09 -7.57
CA PRO A 41 -0.73 -4.98 -7.16
C PRO A 41 -1.34 -3.67 -7.66
N THR A 42 -2.66 -3.65 -7.89
CA THR A 42 -3.41 -2.39 -8.02
C THR A 42 -3.49 -1.71 -6.65
N LEU A 43 -3.81 -0.41 -6.60
CA LEU A 43 -3.92 0.32 -5.33
C LEU A 43 -4.91 -0.34 -4.34
N TYR A 44 -6.06 -0.81 -4.82
CA TYR A 44 -7.05 -1.51 -4.00
C TYR A 44 -6.53 -2.83 -3.41
N ARG A 45 -5.73 -3.55 -4.18
CA ARG A 45 -5.12 -4.81 -3.72
C ARG A 45 -3.95 -4.55 -2.80
N LEU A 46 -3.14 -3.52 -3.07
CA LEU A 46 -2.08 -3.06 -2.18
C LEU A 46 -2.68 -2.71 -0.81
N TYR A 47 -3.76 -1.92 -0.79
CA TYR A 47 -4.50 -1.62 0.43
C TYR A 47 -4.95 -2.90 1.16
N SER A 48 -5.56 -3.84 0.43
CA SER A 48 -6.06 -5.08 1.03
C SER A 48 -4.92 -5.94 1.59
N LEU A 49 -3.78 -6.03 0.89
CA LEU A 49 -2.58 -6.69 1.39
C LEU A 49 -2.07 -6.05 2.67
N CYS A 50 -1.98 -4.72 2.70
CA CYS A 50 -1.56 -3.98 3.90
C CYS A 50 -2.51 -4.25 5.08
N ALA A 51 -3.82 -4.21 4.86
CA ALA A 51 -4.81 -4.47 5.91
C ALA A 51 -4.75 -5.92 6.43
N ILE A 52 -4.56 -6.91 5.55
CA ILE A 52 -4.57 -8.34 5.91
C ILE A 52 -3.28 -8.74 6.61
N TYR A 53 -2.13 -8.33 6.07
CA TYR A 53 -0.81 -8.64 6.62
C TYR A 53 -0.36 -7.63 7.69
N ARG A 54 -1.15 -6.58 7.96
CA ARG A 54 -0.85 -5.49 8.91
C ARG A 54 0.47 -4.80 8.58
N LEU A 55 0.65 -4.51 7.30
CA LEU A 55 1.83 -3.83 6.78
C LEU A 55 1.59 -2.32 6.75
N ASP A 56 2.65 -1.56 6.94
CA ASP A 56 2.68 -0.14 6.68
C ASP A 56 2.70 0.09 5.15
N ILE A 57 1.77 0.91 4.64
CA ILE A 57 1.64 1.14 3.21
C ILE A 57 2.85 1.90 2.62
N TYR A 58 3.50 2.78 3.39
CA TYR A 58 4.70 3.50 2.98
C TYR A 58 5.87 2.52 2.84
N GLU A 59 6.05 1.61 3.80
CA GLU A 59 7.08 0.57 3.73
C GLU A 59 6.88 -0.34 2.51
N VAL A 60 5.63 -0.77 2.26
CA VAL A 60 5.33 -1.62 1.10
C VAL A 60 5.59 -0.88 -0.21
N MET A 61 5.25 0.42 -0.31
CA MET A 61 5.56 1.23 -1.49
C MET A 61 7.07 1.32 -1.75
N GLN A 62 7.88 1.42 -0.69
CA GLN A 62 9.35 1.39 -0.82
C GLN A 62 9.86 0.06 -1.37
N TRP A 63 9.25 -1.09 -1.02
CA TRP A 63 9.62 -2.39 -1.61
C TRP A 63 9.42 -2.42 -3.13
N TYR A 64 8.47 -1.64 -3.67
CA TYR A 64 8.24 -1.47 -5.10
C TYR A 64 9.07 -0.32 -5.71
N GLY A 65 9.99 0.28 -4.97
CA GLY A 65 10.84 1.38 -5.42
C GLY A 65 10.15 2.74 -5.45
N VAL A 66 8.96 2.86 -4.84
CA VAL A 66 8.23 4.13 -4.74
C VAL A 66 8.55 4.78 -3.40
N ASN A 67 9.44 5.78 -3.41
CA ASN A 67 9.79 6.53 -2.21
C ASN A 67 8.98 7.82 -2.11
N LEU A 68 8.01 7.85 -1.21
CA LEU A 68 7.15 9.02 -1.03
C LEU A 68 7.88 10.24 -0.45
N SER A 69 9.03 10.09 0.19
CA SER A 69 9.82 11.25 0.64
C SER A 69 10.45 12.03 -0.52
N GLN A 70 10.67 11.37 -1.67
CA GLN A 70 11.18 12.01 -2.88
C GLN A 70 10.10 12.74 -3.68
N LEU A 71 8.81 12.49 -3.39
CA LEU A 71 7.70 13.05 -4.16
C LEU A 71 7.69 14.59 -4.17
N ALA A 72 8.06 15.22 -3.04
CA ALA A 72 8.16 16.67 -2.95
C ALA A 72 9.33 17.23 -3.79
N GLU A 73 10.47 16.55 -3.76
CA GLU A 73 11.64 16.91 -4.59
C GLU A 73 11.31 16.76 -6.08
N ASP A 74 10.69 15.65 -6.47
CA ASP A 74 10.23 15.40 -7.84
C ASP A 74 9.26 16.50 -8.29
N ALA A 75 8.28 16.86 -7.46
CA ALA A 75 7.31 17.90 -7.77
C ALA A 75 7.95 19.29 -7.93
N MET A 76 8.95 19.64 -7.10
CA MET A 76 9.69 20.90 -7.23
C MET A 76 10.57 20.95 -8.48
N SER A 77 11.10 19.80 -8.91
CA SER A 77 11.92 19.70 -10.12
C SER A 77 11.11 19.95 -11.40
N LEU A 78 9.81 19.65 -11.37
CA LEU A 78 8.89 19.81 -12.49
C LEU A 78 8.42 21.27 -12.55
N GLN A 79 9.02 22.08 -13.42
CA GLN A 79 8.64 23.48 -13.70
C GLN A 79 7.31 23.58 -14.46
N ILE A 80 6.23 22.99 -13.92
CA ILE A 80 4.90 23.07 -14.50
C ILE A 80 4.25 24.38 -14.05
N GLU A 81 4.19 25.35 -14.95
CA GLU A 81 3.80 26.75 -14.72
C GLU A 81 2.36 26.96 -14.17
N ARG A 82 1.54 25.91 -14.07
CA ARG A 82 0.09 26.04 -13.81
C ARG A 82 -0.57 24.92 -12.99
N THR A 83 0.04 24.46 -11.91
CA THR A 83 -0.71 23.61 -10.98
C THR A 83 -0.47 24.01 -9.53
N HIS A 84 -1.59 24.02 -8.80
CA HIS A 84 -1.82 24.55 -7.47
C HIS A 84 -0.69 24.33 -6.45
N PRO A 85 -0.53 25.22 -5.45
CA PRO A 85 0.46 25.07 -4.40
C PRO A 85 0.29 23.72 -3.73
N VAL A 86 1.29 22.86 -3.86
CA VAL A 86 1.25 21.54 -3.24
C VAL A 86 1.58 21.70 -1.77
N GLY A 87 0.58 21.52 -0.92
CA GLY A 87 0.77 21.32 0.51
C GLY A 87 1.29 19.91 0.77
N PHE A 88 2.56 19.65 0.44
CA PHE A 88 3.25 18.46 0.91
C PHE A 88 3.49 18.64 2.41
N VAL A 89 2.57 18.15 3.23
CA VAL A 89 2.90 17.84 4.62
C VAL A 89 3.71 16.56 4.56
N ALA A 90 5.03 16.67 4.75
CA ALA A 90 5.84 15.51 5.08
C ALA A 90 5.33 15.02 6.44
N ASP A 91 4.46 14.02 6.43
CA ASP A 91 4.02 13.39 7.67
C ASP A 91 5.21 12.63 8.23
N ASP A 92 5.72 13.10 9.36
CA ASP A 92 6.81 12.51 10.12
C ASP A 92 6.26 11.27 10.82
N HIS A 93 6.02 10.21 10.03
CA HIS A 93 5.47 8.93 10.52
C HIS A 93 6.52 8.05 11.23
N ASP A 94 7.63 8.64 11.71
CA ASP A 94 8.52 7.97 12.67
C ASP A 94 7.86 7.95 14.07
N GLU A 95 6.74 7.22 14.21
CA GLU A 95 6.27 6.78 15.53
C GLU A 95 7.24 5.72 16.05
N VAL A 96 8.28 6.18 16.75
CA VAL A 96 9.17 5.33 17.55
C VAL A 96 8.32 4.61 18.61
N PRO A 97 8.24 3.26 18.62
CA PRO A 97 7.53 2.57 19.68
C PRO A 97 8.31 2.70 21.00
N PHE A 98 7.74 3.44 21.94
CA PHE A 98 8.22 3.49 23.33
C PHE A 98 8.12 2.11 23.99
N PRO A 99 9.18 1.57 24.60
CA PRO A 99 9.07 0.35 25.39
C PRO A 99 8.32 0.66 26.68
N LEU A 100 7.24 -0.10 26.93
CA LEU A 100 6.54 -0.11 28.21
C LEU A 100 7.45 -0.76 29.26
N ALA A 101 7.76 0.01 30.30
CA ALA A 101 8.48 -0.42 31.51
C ALA A 101 7.58 -1.24 32.45
#